data_AF-A0A2Z3HGC6-F1
#
_entry.id   AF-A0A2Z3HGC6-F1
#
_cell.length_a   1.000
_cell.length_b   1.000
_cell.length_c   1.000
_cell.angle_alpha   90.00
_cell.angle_beta   90.00
_cell.angle_gamma   90.00
#
_symmetry.space_group_name_H-M   'P 1'
#
loop_
_entity.id
_entity.type
_entity.pdbx_description
1 polymer ?
#
loop_
_entity_poly.entity_id
_entity_poly.type
_entity_poly.pdbx_seq_one_letter_code
_entity_poly.pdbx_strand_id
1 'polypeptide(L)'
;MGSLKGALAAAVNWAARPLGVTVVPTWQWTELSSGSIRAFTAGGAEVPFFYHHHNCGGRAATATERTIELALADRWLDHVPEDKLVEVGAVTPYYWPGRVRRVVDPTDPHPRVTERASILDLDMSGAAVLCMSTLEHVGSGEYGLPPDPAALRRAVDKLFAEAAAFLVTIPVGYTPYADAVLFDHPTPPDVTVHRFARSAVSPYWHEVGAEAARVPYGPGASPVPGARGANAVVAWVRGGSLEPRACG
;
A
#
# COMPACT_ATOMS: atom_id res chain seq x y z
N MET A 1 -17.05 3.10 -20.37
CA MET A 1 -17.10 3.53 -21.80
C MET A 1 -15.66 3.79 -22.25
N GLY A 2 -15.15 3.04 -23.23
CA GLY A 2 -13.81 3.27 -23.78
C GLY A 2 -13.76 4.61 -24.51
N SER A 3 -12.71 5.40 -24.30
CA SER A 3 -12.56 6.65 -25.04
C SER A 3 -12.31 6.36 -26.52
N LEU A 4 -12.82 7.21 -27.40
CA LEU A 4 -12.56 7.14 -28.85
C LEU A 4 -11.06 7.03 -29.17
N LYS A 5 -10.22 7.68 -28.34
CA LYS A 5 -8.76 7.63 -28.43
C LYS A 5 -8.21 6.21 -28.19
N GLY A 6 -8.76 5.47 -27.24
CA GLY A 6 -8.36 4.09 -26.94
C GLY A 6 -8.76 3.12 -28.06
N ALA A 7 -9.96 3.28 -28.62
CA ALA A 7 -10.42 2.46 -29.75
C ALA A 7 -9.54 2.67 -31.00
N LEU A 8 -9.17 3.92 -31.28
CA LEU A 8 -8.29 4.26 -32.39
C LEU A 8 -6.88 3.67 -32.21
N ALA A 9 -6.29 3.80 -31.01
CA ALA A 9 -4.99 3.23 -30.70
C ALA A 9 -4.96 1.69 -30.85
N ALA A 10 -6.04 1.01 -30.45
CA ALA A 10 -6.18 -0.43 -30.61
C ALA A 10 -6.26 -0.83 -32.10
N ALA A 11 -7.03 -0.10 -32.90
CA ALA A 11 -7.15 -0.34 -34.34
C ALA A 11 -5.81 -0.15 -35.08
N VAL A 12 -5.06 0.90 -34.74
CA VAL A 12 -3.74 1.18 -35.32
C VAL A 12 -2.74 0.07 -34.96
N ASN A 13 -2.69 -0.34 -33.70
CA ASN A 13 -1.81 -1.44 -33.28
C ASN A 13 -2.21 -2.77 -33.93
N TRP A 14 -3.50 -3.04 -34.09
CA TRP A 14 -3.97 -4.24 -34.80
C TRP A 14 -3.47 -4.26 -36.25
N ALA A 15 -3.54 -3.14 -36.96
CA ALA A 15 -3.05 -3.03 -38.34
C ALA A 15 -1.51 -3.11 -38.45
N ALA A 16 -0.77 -2.68 -37.43
CA ALA A 16 0.69 -2.69 -37.42
C ALA A 16 1.30 -4.05 -37.04
N ARG A 17 0.53 -4.97 -36.45
CA ARG A 17 0.99 -6.30 -36.01
C ARG A 17 1.77 -7.11 -37.06
N PRO A 18 1.35 -7.19 -38.34
CA PRO A 18 2.08 -7.95 -39.37
C PRO A 18 3.49 -7.43 -39.64
N LEU A 19 3.76 -6.17 -39.29
CA LEU A 19 5.06 -5.52 -39.48
C LEU A 19 5.97 -5.65 -38.25
N GLY A 20 5.51 -6.27 -37.16
CA GLY A 20 6.26 -6.35 -35.91
C GLY A 20 6.41 -4.99 -35.21
N VAL A 21 5.61 -3.99 -35.58
CA VAL A 21 5.67 -2.63 -35.03
C VAL A 21 4.54 -2.43 -34.03
N THR A 22 4.87 -1.85 -32.87
CA THR A 22 3.88 -1.34 -31.90
C THR A 22 3.82 0.17 -31.99
N VAL A 23 2.63 0.72 -32.19
CA VAL A 23 2.41 2.17 -32.26
C VAL A 23 1.90 2.65 -30.92
N VAL A 24 2.74 3.39 -30.18
CA VAL A 24 2.34 4.05 -28.94
C VAL A 24 1.94 5.49 -29.29
N PRO A 25 0.66 5.87 -29.18
CA PRO A 25 0.23 7.24 -29.42
C PRO A 25 0.98 8.22 -28.52
N THR A 26 1.24 9.43 -29.00
CA THR A 26 2.00 10.44 -28.25
C THR A 26 1.38 10.81 -26.90
N TRP A 27 0.07 10.61 -26.69
CA TRP A 27 -0.58 10.78 -25.39
C TRP A 27 -0.28 9.61 -24.41
N GLN A 28 -0.17 8.37 -24.90
CA GLN A 28 0.37 7.26 -24.11
C GLN A 28 1.87 7.46 -23.88
N TRP A 29 2.59 8.03 -24.85
CA TRP A 29 4.00 8.37 -24.70
C TRP A 29 4.21 9.46 -23.65
N THR A 30 3.42 10.54 -23.64
CA THR A 30 3.45 11.57 -22.59
C THR A 30 2.96 11.04 -21.24
N GLU A 31 2.07 10.05 -21.21
CA GLU A 31 1.74 9.28 -19.99
C GLU A 31 2.91 8.41 -19.49
N LEU A 32 3.76 7.90 -20.40
CA LEU A 32 4.99 7.16 -20.07
C LEU A 32 6.20 8.07 -19.77
N SER A 33 6.17 9.32 -20.25
CA SER A 33 7.30 10.27 -20.21
C SER A 33 7.07 11.51 -19.34
N SER A 34 5.96 11.59 -18.58
CA SER A 34 5.71 12.70 -17.66
C SER A 34 6.65 12.66 -16.44
N GLY A 35 7.73 13.43 -16.53
CA GLY A 35 8.16 14.39 -15.50
C GLY A 35 8.76 13.83 -14.20
N SER A 36 10.06 13.53 -14.24
CA SER A 36 11.12 13.68 -13.21
C SER A 36 10.92 13.41 -11.70
N ILE A 37 9.73 13.15 -11.16
CA ILE A 37 9.57 12.65 -9.79
C ILE A 37 8.92 11.28 -9.87
N ARG A 38 9.79 10.27 -9.95
CA ARG A 38 9.41 8.87 -9.91
C ARG A 38 9.53 8.28 -8.51
N ALA A 39 9.80 9.11 -7.50
CA ALA A 39 10.09 8.66 -6.14
C ALA A 39 9.50 9.60 -5.09
N PHE A 40 9.40 9.09 -3.87
CA PHE A 40 9.12 9.86 -2.65
C PHE A 40 10.24 9.60 -1.65
N THR A 41 10.38 10.47 -0.65
CA THR A 41 11.32 10.24 0.45
C THR A 41 10.60 9.43 1.54
N ALA A 42 11.26 8.38 2.04
CA ALA A 42 10.84 7.63 3.21
C ALA A 42 12.07 7.30 4.06
N GLY A 43 12.12 7.79 5.30
CA GLY A 43 13.29 7.58 6.16
C GLY A 43 14.57 8.10 5.50
N GLY A 44 14.53 9.32 4.96
CA GLY A 44 15.67 9.92 4.27
C GLY A 44 16.09 9.28 2.93
N ALA A 45 15.51 8.13 2.55
CA ALA A 45 15.81 7.46 1.30
C ALA A 45 14.83 7.85 0.19
N GLU A 46 15.33 8.01 -1.04
CA GLU A 46 14.45 8.06 -2.21
C GLU A 46 13.93 6.65 -2.53
N VAL A 47 12.61 6.51 -2.61
CA VAL A 47 11.89 5.27 -2.91
C VAL A 47 11.08 5.47 -4.17
N PRO A 48 11.35 4.71 -5.26
CA PRO A 48 10.54 4.80 -6.47
C PRO A 48 9.08 4.45 -6.21
N PHE A 49 8.16 5.23 -6.77
CA PHE A 49 6.74 4.92 -6.77
C PHE A 49 6.47 3.59 -7.48
N PHE A 50 5.55 2.80 -6.91
CA PHE A 50 5.06 1.60 -7.54
C PHE A 50 3.77 1.88 -8.32
N TYR A 51 3.79 1.65 -9.64
CA TYR A 51 2.62 1.86 -10.49
C TYR A 51 2.05 0.55 -10.98
N HIS A 52 0.74 0.39 -10.83
CA HIS A 52 0.01 -0.77 -11.34
C HIS A 52 -1.45 -0.38 -11.64
N HIS A 53 -2.02 -0.99 -12.67
CA HIS A 53 -3.38 -0.66 -13.11
C HIS A 53 -4.45 -1.10 -12.09
N HIS A 54 -4.16 -2.11 -11.27
CA HIS A 54 -5.04 -2.58 -10.21
C HIS A 54 -4.87 -1.73 -8.94
N ASN A 55 -5.86 -0.90 -8.60
CA ASN A 55 -5.96 -0.12 -7.36
C ASN A 55 -4.80 0.84 -7.00
N CYS A 56 -3.66 0.87 -7.71
CA CYS A 56 -2.61 1.89 -7.55
C CYS A 56 -2.88 3.13 -8.40
N GLY A 57 -3.46 2.94 -9.59
CA GLY A 57 -3.48 3.96 -10.64
C GLY A 57 -2.26 3.87 -11.55
N GLY A 58 -2.44 4.20 -12.83
CA GLY A 58 -1.42 4.01 -13.87
C GLY A 58 -0.42 5.15 -14.02
N ARG A 59 -0.59 6.25 -13.27
CA ARG A 59 0.24 7.46 -13.35
C ARG A 59 0.13 8.27 -12.07
N ALA A 60 1.05 9.21 -11.87
CA ALA A 60 1.07 10.11 -10.71
C ALA A 60 -0.29 10.75 -10.41
N ALA A 61 -0.94 11.35 -11.42
CA ALA A 61 -2.25 12.01 -11.25
C ALA A 61 -3.39 11.09 -10.79
N THR A 62 -3.24 9.78 -10.92
CA THR A 62 -4.23 8.79 -10.46
C THR A 62 -3.66 7.87 -9.39
N ALA A 63 -2.44 8.14 -8.90
CA ALA A 63 -1.77 7.32 -7.91
C ALA A 63 -2.59 7.32 -6.62
N THR A 64 -2.88 6.18 -6.06
CA THR A 64 -3.53 6.01 -4.76
C THR A 64 -2.46 5.80 -3.68
N GLU A 65 -2.89 5.58 -2.44
CA GLU A 65 -2.05 5.11 -1.34
C GLU A 65 -1.27 3.85 -1.70
N ARG A 66 -1.90 2.93 -2.45
CA ARG A 66 -1.30 1.65 -2.82
C ARG A 66 0.01 1.80 -3.59
N THR A 67 0.19 2.91 -4.31
CA THR A 67 1.45 3.24 -5.00
C THR A 67 2.63 3.39 -4.05
N ILE A 68 2.44 3.99 -2.88
CA ILE A 68 3.51 4.13 -1.89
C ILE A 68 3.61 2.89 -1.00
N GLU A 69 2.49 2.27 -0.64
CA GLU A 69 2.49 1.07 0.21
C GLU A 69 3.24 -0.09 -0.44
N LEU A 70 3.00 -0.36 -1.73
CA LEU A 70 3.73 -1.40 -2.46
C LEU A 70 5.20 -1.01 -2.64
N ALA A 71 5.52 0.26 -2.86
CA ALA A 71 6.91 0.69 -2.95
C ALA A 71 7.68 0.46 -1.62
N LEU A 72 7.04 0.74 -0.48
CA LEU A 72 7.58 0.44 0.85
C LEU A 72 7.70 -1.07 1.07
N ALA A 73 6.68 -1.84 0.68
CA ALA A 73 6.66 -3.28 0.84
C ALA A 73 7.74 -3.98 0.02
N ASP A 74 7.91 -3.63 -1.25
CA ASP A 74 8.94 -4.25 -2.10
C ASP A 74 10.34 -4.07 -1.48
N ARG A 75 10.62 -2.85 -1.01
CA ARG A 75 11.86 -2.53 -0.32
C ARG A 75 12.04 -3.30 0.98
N TRP A 76 11.00 -3.36 1.83
CA TRP A 76 11.07 -4.07 3.10
C TRP A 76 11.23 -5.59 2.89
N LEU A 77 10.55 -6.15 1.90
CA LEU A 77 10.62 -7.57 1.54
C LEU A 77 12.02 -8.03 1.14
N ASP A 78 12.83 -7.15 0.54
CA ASP A 78 14.24 -7.44 0.19
C ASP A 78 15.17 -7.63 1.40
N HIS A 79 14.68 -7.38 2.61
CA HIS A 79 15.43 -7.50 3.87
C HIS A 79 14.90 -8.60 4.79
N VAL A 80 13.83 -9.29 4.39
CA VAL A 80 13.15 -10.26 5.25
C VAL A 80 13.39 -11.68 4.72
N PRO A 81 13.86 -12.62 5.57
CA PRO A 81 13.95 -14.02 5.19
C PRO A 81 12.58 -14.59 4.82
N GLU A 82 12.47 -15.16 3.62
CA GLU A 82 11.21 -15.67 3.06
C GLU A 82 10.54 -16.74 3.95
N ASP A 83 11.32 -17.51 4.71
CA ASP A 83 10.85 -18.55 5.63
C ASP A 83 10.25 -18.00 6.93
N LYS A 84 10.53 -16.73 7.26
CA LYS A 84 9.97 -16.04 8.43
C LYS A 84 8.82 -15.09 8.07
N LEU A 85 8.59 -14.88 6.78
CA LEU A 85 7.64 -13.90 6.28
C LEU A 85 6.21 -14.44 6.30
N VAL A 86 5.30 -13.64 6.86
CA VAL A 86 3.86 -13.84 6.74
C VAL A 86 3.21 -12.55 6.28
N GLU A 87 2.31 -12.65 5.31
CA GLU A 87 1.40 -11.55 4.98
C GLU A 87 0.08 -11.75 5.74
N VAL A 88 -0.35 -10.71 6.45
CA VAL A 88 -1.70 -10.60 7.01
C VAL A 88 -2.51 -9.70 6.09
N GLY A 89 -3.64 -10.22 5.62
CA GLY A 89 -4.33 -9.70 4.43
C GLY A 89 -3.82 -10.40 3.17
N ALA A 90 -4.43 -10.07 2.02
CA ALA A 90 -4.10 -10.69 0.74
C ALA A 90 -3.82 -9.64 -0.35
N VAL A 91 -2.92 -8.69 -0.12
CA VAL A 91 -2.61 -7.63 -1.08
C VAL A 91 -1.55 -8.07 -2.09
N THR A 92 -0.39 -8.56 -1.66
CA THR A 92 0.71 -8.90 -2.59
C THR A 92 0.33 -9.90 -3.68
N PRO A 93 -0.59 -10.87 -3.47
CA PRO A 93 -0.97 -11.79 -4.52
C PRO A 93 -1.55 -11.13 -5.77
N TYR A 94 -2.14 -9.93 -5.66
CA TYR A 94 -2.68 -9.18 -6.79
C TYR A 94 -1.62 -8.39 -7.59
N TYR A 95 -0.39 -8.27 -7.06
CA TYR A 95 0.69 -7.45 -7.63
C TYR A 95 1.94 -8.27 -7.97
N TRP A 96 2.34 -9.14 -7.05
CA TRP A 96 3.49 -10.04 -7.20
C TRP A 96 3.10 -11.48 -6.79
N PRO A 97 2.39 -12.21 -7.66
CA PRO A 97 1.99 -13.57 -7.36
C PRO A 97 3.18 -14.46 -6.96
N GLY A 98 3.16 -14.98 -5.73
CA GLY A 98 4.20 -15.86 -5.20
C GLY A 98 5.40 -15.14 -4.55
N ARG A 99 5.38 -13.81 -4.44
CA ARG A 99 6.42 -13.05 -3.71
C ARG A 99 6.39 -13.33 -2.21
N VAL A 100 5.20 -13.56 -1.65
CA VAL A 100 5.01 -14.02 -0.28
C VAL A 100 4.41 -15.41 -0.31
N ARG A 101 5.03 -16.37 0.39
CA ARG A 101 4.58 -17.77 0.40
C ARG A 101 3.42 -18.03 1.35
N ARG A 102 3.44 -17.39 2.53
CA ARG A 102 2.40 -17.55 3.56
C ARG A 102 1.55 -16.29 3.61
N VAL A 103 0.31 -16.41 3.15
CA VAL A 103 -0.68 -15.33 3.10
C VAL A 103 -1.88 -15.75 3.92
N VAL A 104 -2.24 -14.94 4.92
CA VAL A 104 -3.27 -15.21 5.91
C VAL A 104 -4.39 -14.19 5.74
N ASP A 105 -5.57 -14.64 5.34
CA ASP A 105 -6.75 -13.78 5.23
C ASP A 105 -8.04 -14.58 5.50
N PRO A 106 -8.93 -14.09 6.37
CA PRO A 106 -10.13 -14.84 6.74
C PRO A 106 -11.15 -14.95 5.59
N THR A 107 -11.16 -14.04 4.62
CA THR A 107 -12.28 -13.88 3.67
C THR A 107 -11.88 -13.68 2.20
N ASP A 108 -10.66 -13.20 1.92
CA ASP A 108 -10.25 -12.82 0.56
C ASP A 108 -10.22 -14.03 -0.39
N PRO A 109 -10.98 -14.07 -1.47
CA PRO A 109 -11.13 -15.28 -2.28
C PRO A 109 -9.88 -15.65 -3.11
N HIS A 110 -8.79 -14.87 -3.06
CA HIS A 110 -7.61 -15.11 -3.90
C HIS A 110 -7.01 -16.51 -3.66
N PRO A 111 -6.70 -17.27 -4.73
CA PRO A 111 -6.21 -18.66 -4.62
C PRO A 111 -4.82 -18.81 -3.98
N ARG A 112 -4.13 -17.70 -3.72
CA ARG A 112 -2.82 -17.68 -3.03
C ARG A 112 -2.93 -17.46 -1.52
N VAL A 113 -4.13 -17.21 -0.99
CA VAL A 113 -4.32 -17.22 0.47
C VAL A 113 -4.11 -18.66 0.96
N THR A 114 -3.06 -18.85 1.76
CA THR A 114 -2.65 -20.16 2.25
C THR A 114 -3.37 -20.58 3.52
N GLU A 115 -3.88 -19.60 4.28
CA GLU A 115 -4.52 -19.85 5.57
C GLU A 115 -5.72 -18.92 5.74
N ARG A 116 -6.86 -19.49 6.16
CA ARG A 116 -8.13 -18.79 6.38
C ARG A 116 -8.30 -18.48 7.86
N ALA A 117 -7.61 -17.45 8.33
CA ALA A 117 -7.60 -17.07 9.74
C ALA A 117 -7.56 -15.56 9.93
N SER A 118 -8.05 -15.10 11.08
CA SER A 118 -7.88 -13.72 11.52
C SER A 118 -6.47 -13.51 12.08
N ILE A 119 -5.96 -12.28 12.02
CA ILE A 119 -4.74 -11.88 12.75
C ILE A 119 -4.84 -12.19 14.26
N LEU A 120 -6.06 -12.17 14.83
CA LEU A 120 -6.28 -12.49 16.24
C LEU A 120 -5.98 -13.96 16.57
N ASP A 121 -6.13 -14.86 15.59
CA ASP A 121 -5.92 -16.30 15.75
C ASP A 121 -4.52 -16.75 15.28
N LEU A 122 -3.79 -15.85 14.61
CA LEU A 122 -2.47 -16.14 14.04
C LEU A 122 -1.37 -16.08 15.10
N ASP A 123 -0.55 -17.13 15.23
CA ASP A 123 0.71 -17.04 15.97
C ASP A 123 1.76 -16.30 15.12
N MET A 124 2.17 -15.12 15.58
CA MET A 124 3.16 -14.28 14.90
C MET A 124 4.53 -14.31 15.61
N SER A 125 4.70 -15.17 16.62
CA SER A 125 5.92 -15.24 17.44
C SER A 125 7.14 -15.51 16.57
N GLY A 126 8.06 -14.55 16.51
CA GLY A 126 9.29 -14.68 15.72
C GLY A 126 9.13 -14.44 14.22
N ALA A 127 7.90 -14.16 13.75
CA ALA A 127 7.61 -13.88 12.34
C ALA A 127 7.96 -12.44 11.96
N ALA A 128 8.19 -12.24 10.66
CA ALA A 128 8.20 -10.94 10.02
C ALA A 128 6.85 -10.72 9.30
N VAL A 129 6.10 -9.72 9.72
CA VAL A 129 4.70 -9.52 9.26
C VAL A 129 4.61 -8.38 8.24
N LEU A 130 4.11 -8.68 7.05
CA LEU A 130 3.64 -7.66 6.10
C LEU A 130 2.13 -7.49 6.25
N CYS A 131 1.64 -6.27 6.48
CA CYS A 131 0.21 -6.01 6.63
C CYS A 131 -0.15 -4.67 5.98
N MET A 132 -0.61 -4.70 4.74
CA MET A 132 -0.89 -3.49 3.97
C MET A 132 -2.39 -3.24 3.86
N SER A 133 -2.86 -2.09 4.31
CA SER A 133 -4.27 -1.66 4.24
C SER A 133 -5.24 -2.80 4.58
N THR A 134 -5.01 -3.39 5.76
CA THR A 134 -5.77 -4.54 6.27
C THR A 134 -6.29 -4.25 7.67
N LEU A 135 -5.48 -3.65 8.55
CA LEU A 135 -5.87 -3.40 9.94
C LEU A 135 -7.08 -2.46 10.05
N GLU A 136 -7.22 -1.47 9.18
CA GLU A 136 -8.34 -0.52 9.19
C GLU A 136 -9.72 -1.20 9.01
N HIS A 137 -9.75 -2.42 8.47
CA HIS A 137 -10.95 -3.23 8.29
C HIS A 137 -11.21 -4.18 9.48
N VAL A 138 -10.23 -4.39 10.37
CA VAL A 138 -10.36 -5.32 11.49
C VAL A 138 -11.42 -4.79 12.46
N GLY A 139 -12.50 -5.57 12.61
CA GLY A 139 -13.59 -5.21 13.51
C GLY A 139 -14.60 -4.20 12.95
N SER A 140 -14.48 -3.75 11.68
CA SER A 140 -15.44 -2.83 11.08
C SER A 140 -16.77 -3.51 10.70
N GLY A 141 -16.78 -4.84 10.61
CA GLY A 141 -17.91 -5.64 10.13
C GLY A 141 -17.98 -5.78 8.60
N GLU A 142 -16.94 -5.32 7.90
CA GLU A 142 -16.79 -5.52 6.47
C GLU A 142 -16.57 -7.00 6.12
N TYR A 143 -16.73 -7.31 4.83
CA TYR A 143 -16.54 -8.67 4.28
C TYR A 143 -17.44 -9.75 4.90
N GLY A 144 -18.56 -9.33 5.50
CA GLY A 144 -19.52 -10.26 6.13
C GLY A 144 -19.09 -10.74 7.51
N LEU A 145 -18.07 -10.13 8.11
CA LEU A 145 -17.66 -10.40 9.49
C LEU A 145 -18.54 -9.61 10.47
N PRO A 146 -18.75 -10.09 11.71
CA PRO A 146 -19.44 -9.30 12.72
C PRO A 146 -18.59 -8.08 13.13
N PRO A 147 -19.19 -6.91 13.37
CA PRO A 147 -18.46 -5.75 13.85
C PRO A 147 -17.97 -5.97 15.30
N ASP A 148 -16.72 -5.61 15.54
CA ASP A 148 -16.08 -5.60 16.86
C ASP A 148 -14.99 -4.51 16.87
N PRO A 149 -15.32 -3.26 17.19
CA PRO A 149 -14.35 -2.16 17.19
C PRO A 149 -13.15 -2.39 18.12
N ALA A 150 -13.27 -3.25 19.15
CA ALA A 150 -12.16 -3.58 20.04
C ALA A 150 -11.18 -4.58 19.39
N ALA A 151 -11.58 -5.29 18.32
CA ALA A 151 -10.73 -6.24 17.61
C ALA A 151 -9.49 -5.57 17.02
N LEU A 152 -9.61 -4.36 16.46
CA LEU A 152 -8.48 -3.61 15.92
C LEU A 152 -7.41 -3.39 16.99
N ARG A 153 -7.81 -2.91 18.16
CA ARG A 153 -6.86 -2.66 19.25
C ARG A 153 -6.15 -3.94 19.68
N ARG A 154 -6.89 -5.04 19.84
CA ARG A 154 -6.31 -6.35 20.17
C ARG A 154 -5.36 -6.86 19.09
N ALA A 155 -5.68 -6.65 17.81
CA ALA A 155 -4.83 -7.03 16.69
C ALA A 155 -3.49 -6.26 16.70
N VAL A 156 -3.54 -4.95 16.96
CA VAL A 156 -2.33 -4.11 17.08
C VAL A 156 -1.49 -4.49 18.29
N ASP A 157 -2.11 -4.67 19.45
CA ASP A 157 -1.38 -5.08 20.66
C ASP A 157 -0.71 -6.46 20.46
N LYS A 158 -1.41 -7.41 19.83
CA LYS A 158 -0.86 -8.73 19.49
C LYS A 158 0.29 -8.64 18.49
N LEU A 159 0.14 -7.86 17.41
CA LEU A 159 1.21 -7.60 16.45
C LEU A 159 2.47 -7.05 17.15
N PHE A 160 2.31 -6.04 18.00
CA PHE A 160 3.42 -5.44 18.73
C PHE A 160 4.04 -6.38 19.78
N ALA A 161 3.27 -7.32 20.32
CA ALA A 161 3.78 -8.28 21.30
C ALA A 161 4.54 -9.46 20.66
N GLU A 162 4.05 -9.98 19.53
CA GLU A 162 4.51 -11.27 18.99
C GLU A 162 5.46 -11.14 17.79
N ALA A 163 5.21 -10.18 16.89
CA ALA A 163 5.98 -10.08 15.66
C ALA A 163 7.40 -9.56 15.92
N ALA A 164 8.39 -10.29 15.44
CA ALA A 164 9.80 -9.92 15.55
C ALA A 164 10.16 -8.73 14.65
N ALA A 165 9.51 -8.65 13.49
CA ALA A 165 9.62 -7.54 12.55
C ALA A 165 8.26 -7.32 11.88
N PHE A 166 8.01 -6.10 11.39
CA PHE A 166 6.85 -5.86 10.53
C PHE A 166 7.02 -4.62 9.66
N LEU A 167 6.27 -4.62 8.56
CA LEU A 167 5.83 -3.42 7.86
C LEU A 167 4.30 -3.44 7.85
N VAL A 168 3.71 -2.43 8.46
CA VAL A 168 2.26 -2.20 8.42
C VAL A 168 2.00 -0.89 7.72
N THR A 169 1.05 -0.84 6.79
CA THR A 169 0.53 0.41 6.23
C THR A 169 -0.95 0.54 6.50
N ILE A 170 -1.39 1.72 6.94
CA ILE A 170 -2.79 1.99 7.27
C ILE A 170 -3.19 3.33 6.62
N PRO A 171 -4.23 3.36 5.77
CA PRO A 171 -4.77 4.61 5.24
C PRO A 171 -5.41 5.43 6.36
N VAL A 172 -5.09 6.72 6.40
CA VAL A 172 -5.67 7.66 7.39
C VAL A 172 -7.07 8.08 6.95
N GLY A 173 -7.94 8.26 7.93
CA GLY A 173 -9.31 8.74 7.75
C GLY A 173 -10.29 7.65 7.32
N TYR A 174 -9.85 6.39 7.21
CA TYR A 174 -10.69 5.28 6.78
C TYR A 174 -11.79 5.00 7.81
N THR A 175 -11.41 4.87 9.08
CA THR A 175 -12.34 4.79 10.20
C THR A 175 -11.85 5.62 11.40
N PRO A 176 -12.75 6.20 12.22
CA PRO A 176 -12.35 6.96 13.41
C PRO A 176 -11.54 6.15 14.43
N TYR A 177 -11.82 4.85 14.53
CA TYR A 177 -11.12 3.94 15.45
C TYR A 177 -9.72 3.59 14.96
N ALA A 178 -9.50 3.44 13.64
CA ALA A 178 -8.15 3.31 13.10
C ALA A 178 -7.33 4.57 13.32
N ASP A 179 -7.93 5.76 13.12
CA ASP A 179 -7.24 7.03 13.37
C ASP A 179 -6.84 7.20 14.84
N ALA A 180 -7.72 6.82 15.79
CA ALA A 180 -7.39 6.85 17.21
C ALA A 180 -6.17 5.95 17.53
N VAL A 181 -6.10 4.77 16.90
CA VAL A 181 -4.96 3.86 17.01
C VAL A 181 -3.68 4.45 16.42
N LEU A 182 -3.77 5.14 15.31
CA LEU A 182 -2.63 5.74 14.61
C LEU A 182 -2.02 6.95 15.32
N PHE A 183 -2.85 7.75 15.99
CA PHE A 183 -2.43 9.07 16.46
C PHE A 183 -2.62 9.34 17.94
N ASP A 184 -3.51 8.62 18.62
CA ASP A 184 -3.87 8.89 20.02
C ASP A 184 -3.33 7.81 20.97
N HIS A 185 -2.80 6.71 20.42
CA HIS A 185 -2.16 5.64 21.18
C HIS A 185 -0.65 5.65 21.02
N PRO A 186 0.11 5.40 22.12
CA PRO A 186 1.56 5.35 22.04
C PRO A 186 1.99 4.13 21.23
N THR A 187 2.92 4.35 20.32
CA THR A 187 3.65 3.28 19.64
C THR A 187 4.83 2.86 20.51
N PRO A 188 5.19 1.56 20.58
CA PRO A 188 6.39 1.12 21.27
C PRO A 188 7.66 1.83 20.76
N PRO A 189 8.68 2.05 21.63
CA PRO A 189 9.86 2.85 21.28
C PRO A 189 10.74 2.22 20.20
N ASP A 190 10.60 0.92 19.95
CA ASP A 190 11.32 0.16 18.94
C ASP A 190 10.60 0.14 17.56
N VAL A 191 9.51 0.89 17.43
CA VAL A 191 8.73 0.99 16.19
C VAL A 191 8.91 2.37 15.58
N THR A 192 9.40 2.41 14.35
CA THR A 192 9.50 3.64 13.57
C THR A 192 8.17 3.93 12.90
N VAL A 193 7.72 5.19 12.99
CA VAL A 193 6.46 5.64 12.40
C VAL A 193 6.72 6.65 11.28
N HIS A 194 6.48 6.23 10.05
CA HIS A 194 6.49 7.11 8.88
C HIS A 194 5.06 7.55 8.57
N ARG A 195 4.90 8.77 8.08
CA ARG A 195 3.59 9.29 7.70
C ARG A 195 3.72 9.98 6.37
N PHE A 196 2.83 9.63 5.45
CA PHE A 196 2.84 10.17 4.11
C PHE A 196 1.52 10.88 3.86
N ALA A 197 1.57 12.04 3.20
CA ALA A 197 0.38 12.73 2.74
C ALA A 197 0.54 13.14 1.28
N ARG A 198 -0.58 13.18 0.56
CA ARG A 198 -0.64 13.72 -0.79
C ARG A 198 -0.48 15.24 -0.73
N SER A 199 0.36 15.77 -1.60
CA SER A 199 0.50 17.21 -1.73
C SER A 199 -0.78 17.86 -2.25
N ALA A 200 -1.06 19.08 -1.78
CA ALA A 200 -2.19 19.85 -2.28
C ALA A 200 -1.95 20.51 -3.64
N VAL A 201 -0.68 20.67 -4.00
CA VAL A 201 -0.26 21.35 -5.23
C VAL A 201 0.36 20.38 -6.24
N SER A 202 0.47 19.11 -5.88
CA SER A 202 1.13 18.08 -6.66
C SER A 202 0.47 16.72 -6.42
N PRO A 203 0.35 15.85 -7.44
CA PRO A 203 -0.24 14.53 -7.25
C PRO A 203 0.64 13.57 -6.44
N TYR A 204 1.85 14.01 -6.04
CA TYR A 204 2.83 13.19 -5.36
C TYR A 204 2.59 13.08 -3.85
N TRP A 205 3.16 12.01 -3.29
CA TRP A 205 3.19 11.74 -1.86
C TRP A 205 4.50 12.24 -1.25
N HIS A 206 4.40 12.74 -0.03
CA HIS A 206 5.54 13.24 0.75
C HIS A 206 5.48 12.70 2.16
N GLU A 207 6.63 12.43 2.75
CA GLU A 207 6.73 12.18 4.18
C GLU A 207 6.44 13.49 4.94
N VAL A 208 5.60 13.42 5.97
CA VAL A 208 5.07 14.58 6.70
C VAL A 208 5.01 14.31 8.21
N GLY A 209 4.84 15.37 9.00
CA GLY A 209 4.59 15.27 10.44
C GLY A 209 3.19 14.73 10.78
N ALA A 210 2.98 14.41 12.06
CA ALA A 210 1.72 13.82 12.54
C ALA A 210 0.47 14.69 12.25
N GLU A 211 0.55 16.00 12.44
CA GLU A 211 -0.56 16.92 12.18
C GLU A 211 -0.96 16.93 10.70
N ALA A 212 0.01 17.06 9.81
CA ALA A 212 -0.22 17.10 8.37
C ALA A 212 -0.72 15.77 7.78
N ALA A 213 -0.53 14.66 8.50
CA ALA A 213 -1.04 13.35 8.11
C ALA A 213 -2.51 13.12 8.48
N ARG A 214 -3.10 13.94 9.38
CA ARG A 214 -4.52 13.83 9.78
C ARG A 214 -5.44 14.44 8.72
N VAL A 215 -5.48 13.80 7.55
CA VAL A 215 -6.30 14.21 6.40
C VAL A 215 -7.46 13.23 6.22
N PRO A 216 -8.70 13.68 5.99
CA PRO A 216 -9.81 12.77 5.81
C PRO A 216 -9.64 11.88 4.57
N TYR A 217 -10.26 10.69 4.61
CA TYR A 217 -10.23 9.74 3.51
C TYR A 217 -11.19 10.13 2.38
N GLY A 218 -10.84 9.76 1.14
CA GLY A 218 -11.74 9.83 -0.01
C GLY A 218 -11.64 11.12 -0.84
N PRO A 219 -12.38 11.16 -1.96
CA PRO A 219 -12.20 12.16 -3.02
C PRO A 219 -12.62 13.57 -2.61
N GLY A 220 -13.60 13.71 -1.69
CA GLY A 220 -14.07 15.01 -1.22
C GLY A 220 -13.06 15.73 -0.29
N ALA A 221 -12.11 14.98 0.25
CA ALA A 221 -11.03 15.50 1.09
C ALA A 221 -9.70 15.62 0.34
N SER A 222 -9.65 15.11 -0.90
CA SER A 222 -8.42 15.17 -1.67
C SER A 222 -8.19 16.57 -2.20
N PRO A 223 -7.00 17.14 -1.99
CA PRO A 223 -6.68 18.43 -2.59
C PRO A 223 -6.41 18.31 -4.10
N VAL A 224 -6.34 17.09 -4.64
CA VAL A 224 -6.14 16.82 -6.07
C VAL A 224 -7.48 16.39 -6.69
N PRO A 225 -8.03 17.19 -7.63
CA PRO A 225 -9.29 16.85 -8.29
C PRO A 225 -9.28 15.46 -8.93
N GLY A 226 -10.24 14.62 -8.54
CA GLY A 226 -10.43 13.27 -9.10
C GLY A 226 -9.50 12.19 -8.54
N ALA A 227 -8.65 12.51 -7.56
CA ALA A 227 -7.90 11.50 -6.82
C ALA A 227 -8.85 10.55 -6.07
N ARG A 228 -8.41 9.30 -5.93
CA ARG A 228 -9.16 8.23 -5.27
C ARG A 228 -8.32 7.66 -4.12
N GLY A 229 -9.00 7.00 -3.19
CA GLY A 229 -8.38 6.36 -2.04
C GLY A 229 -8.07 7.34 -0.92
N ALA A 230 -7.04 7.04 -0.14
CA ALA A 230 -6.57 7.83 0.98
C ALA A 230 -5.80 9.06 0.52
N ASN A 231 -5.79 10.08 1.38
CA ASN A 231 -4.97 11.28 1.23
C ASN A 231 -3.74 11.27 2.14
N ALA A 232 -3.71 10.34 3.09
CA ALA A 232 -2.57 10.09 3.94
C ALA A 232 -2.47 8.59 4.30
N VAL A 233 -1.25 8.13 4.58
CA VAL A 233 -0.92 6.75 4.99
C VAL A 233 0.05 6.82 6.15
N VAL A 234 -0.16 6.01 7.17
CA VAL A 234 0.84 5.76 8.21
C VAL A 234 1.49 4.42 7.93
N ALA A 235 2.83 4.38 8.01
CA ALA A 235 3.57 3.13 7.98
C ALA A 235 4.28 2.90 9.32
N TRP A 236 4.07 1.74 9.92
CA TRP A 236 4.81 1.29 11.09
C TRP A 236 5.84 0.25 10.68
N VAL A 237 7.06 0.41 11.17
CA VAL A 237 8.19 -0.45 10.83
C VAL A 237 8.91 -0.90 12.09
N ARG A 238 9.14 -2.21 12.21
CA ARG A 238 9.99 -2.82 13.23
C ARG A 238 10.93 -3.83 12.56
N GLY A 239 12.18 -3.90 13.02
CA GLY A 239 13.10 -4.99 12.68
C GLY A 239 13.51 -5.08 11.20
N GLY A 240 13.29 -4.01 10.43
CA GLY A 240 13.65 -3.87 9.02
C GLY A 240 13.95 -2.41 8.70
N SER A 241 14.66 -2.17 7.60
CA SER A 241 15.12 -0.84 7.23
C SER A 241 14.41 -0.33 5.98
N LEU A 242 13.73 0.81 6.10
CA LEU A 242 13.42 1.66 4.95
C LEU A 242 14.61 2.57 4.59
N GLU A 243 15.63 2.65 5.44
CA GLU A 243 16.86 3.40 5.18
C GLU A 243 17.65 2.80 4.00
N PRO A 244 18.50 3.58 3.31
CA PRO A 244 19.36 3.08 2.24
C PRO A 244 20.21 1.91 2.72
N ARG A 245 20.42 0.90 1.87
CA ARG A 245 21.55 -0.02 2.10
C ARG A 245 22.80 0.85 2.15
N ALA A 246 23.56 0.75 3.24
CA ALA A 246 24.94 1.23 3.19
C ALA A 246 25.60 0.46 2.05
N CYS A 247 26.02 1.17 1.00
CA CYS A 247 26.76 0.57 -0.11
C CYS A 247 28.06 0.01 0.48
N GLY A 248 28.07 -1.30 0.73
CA GLY A 248 29.24 -2.08 1.13
C GLY A 248 29.96 -2.65 -0.08
#